data_AF-A1RYQ4-F1
#
_entry.id   AF-A1RYQ4-F1
#
_cell.length_a   1.000
_cell.length_b   1.000
_cell.length_c   1.000
_cell.angle_alpha   90.00
_cell.angle_beta   90.00
_cell.angle_gamma   90.00
#
_symmetry.space_group_name_H-M   'P 1'
#
loop_
_entity.id
_entity.type
_entity.pdbx_description
1 polymer ?
#
loop_
_entity_poly.entity_id
_entity_poly.type
_entity_poly.pdbx_seq_one_letter_code
_entity_poly.pdbx_strand_id
1 'polypeptide(L)'
;MMNKKHLFLAAIAVLALFLATASAEPALRSWSGTPPPKAPGITVSAGEVIITDPPNDQYKYYRPDWNWPITSDLDVLEARLYSDGQYLYLRFKFQTLKNKYSPYVMVVMDFTPDNPNDGFDYWLPDWSDTKLPWKWDAIVGVNLGKYETQPFVFDHSWNPKPVGQLEVDQQNAVIEAKVPVSELPGFPLNGKVKVVILVFANDYGGIWDPGKKKAYDPEVGVWIDDSFFYASNVYDIAGQTPTYAEVYGGWSNGVQEVAVYYTVTTSQGTFTSTTLGRKVSYARSLVPMKLIYPPLPGSLRAWSGKPLPPAPGYGVVDNEAVLTDPAGDQYKYYRPDWNWPITSDLDVLEARLYSDGQYLYLRFKLSQLSNEYSPYIMVVMDFTPDNPNDGFNDWLPDWSDTKLPWKWDAIVGVNLGKYETQPFVFDHSWNPKPVGQLAINKSQGVIEAKVPLSALPGFPSNGKIKYTIVVFANSFGGIWDPGENKAVDPSTGKTITNNDYASDVYDIAGQAPTSAEVYGNQDTVKTAFVASTSGGLFVGVSPA
;
A
#
# COMPACT_ATOMS: atom_id res chain seq x y z
N MET A 1 1.96 74.64 -44.96
CA MET A 1 2.27 73.26 -45.41
C MET A 1 2.76 72.48 -44.20
N MET A 2 1.89 71.71 -43.54
CA MET A 2 2.28 70.87 -42.41
C MET A 2 3.07 69.66 -42.90
N ASN A 3 4.21 69.42 -42.24
CA ASN A 3 5.23 68.46 -42.62
C ASN A 3 4.69 67.03 -42.49
N LYS A 4 4.41 66.36 -43.62
CA LYS A 4 3.86 64.99 -43.70
C LYS A 4 4.69 63.95 -42.94
N LYS A 5 5.95 64.26 -42.59
CA LYS A 5 6.81 63.39 -41.76
C LYS A 5 6.38 63.30 -40.30
N HIS A 6 5.70 64.30 -39.74
CA HIS A 6 5.29 64.27 -38.32
C HIS A 6 3.97 63.54 -38.08
N LEU A 7 3.06 63.55 -39.06
CA LEU A 7 1.85 62.72 -38.99
C LEU A 7 2.17 61.22 -39.09
N PHE A 8 3.20 60.85 -39.87
CA PHE A 8 3.58 59.45 -40.06
C PHE A 8 4.27 58.85 -38.82
N LEU A 9 5.10 59.63 -38.11
CA LEU A 9 5.69 59.17 -36.84
C LEU A 9 4.66 59.10 -35.70
N ALA A 10 3.70 60.03 -35.64
CA ALA A 10 2.63 59.97 -34.65
C ALA A 10 1.70 58.76 -34.88
N ALA A 11 1.40 58.42 -36.15
CA ALA A 11 0.61 57.24 -36.49
C ALA A 11 1.34 55.93 -36.15
N ILE A 12 2.66 55.85 -36.36
CA ILE A 12 3.46 54.67 -35.97
C ILE A 12 3.59 54.56 -34.44
N ALA A 13 3.71 55.67 -33.71
CA ALA A 13 3.77 55.66 -32.25
C ALA A 13 2.43 55.26 -31.62
N VAL A 14 1.30 55.67 -32.19
CA VAL A 14 -0.05 55.24 -31.75
C VAL A 14 -0.31 53.79 -32.14
N LEU A 15 0.13 53.34 -33.31
CA LEU A 15 0.01 51.93 -33.72
C LEU A 15 0.91 51.01 -32.86
N ALA A 16 2.09 51.48 -32.45
CA ALA A 16 2.96 50.78 -31.50
C ALA A 16 2.41 50.79 -30.07
N LEU A 17 1.66 51.82 -29.67
CA LEU A 17 0.96 51.86 -28.38
C LEU A 17 -0.25 50.90 -28.36
N PHE A 18 -0.92 50.67 -29.49
CA PHE A 18 -1.99 49.68 -29.62
C PHE A 18 -1.49 48.24 -29.83
N LEU A 19 -0.23 48.06 -30.25
CA LEU A 19 0.44 46.74 -30.36
C LEU A 19 1.18 46.34 -29.08
N ALA A 20 1.27 47.22 -28.08
CA ALA A 20 1.90 46.98 -26.79
C ALA A 20 0.91 46.71 -25.64
N THR A 21 -0.39 46.54 -25.93
CA THR A 21 -1.22 45.66 -25.11
C THR A 21 -0.97 44.23 -25.55
N ALA A 22 0.30 43.78 -25.42
CA ALA A 22 0.54 42.37 -25.21
C ALA A 22 -0.37 42.00 -24.05
N SER A 23 -1.32 41.10 -24.27
CA SER A 23 -2.04 40.49 -23.17
C SER A 23 -0.96 39.99 -22.23
N ALA A 24 -0.84 40.60 -21.05
CA ALA A 24 -0.20 39.90 -19.96
C ALA A 24 -0.88 38.54 -19.95
N GLU A 25 -0.11 37.47 -20.16
CA GLU A 25 -0.62 36.13 -19.89
C GLU A 25 -1.29 36.23 -18.52
N PRO A 26 -2.55 35.76 -18.38
CA PRO A 26 -3.19 35.77 -17.08
C PRO A 26 -2.20 35.17 -16.10
N ALA A 27 -1.87 35.95 -15.07
CA ALA A 27 -0.80 35.57 -14.17
C ALA A 27 -1.29 34.36 -13.37
N LEU A 28 -0.53 33.26 -13.45
CA LEU A 28 -0.66 32.11 -12.57
C LEU A 28 -0.95 32.57 -11.14
N ARG A 29 -1.83 31.87 -10.45
CA ARG A 29 -2.17 32.21 -9.08
C ARG A 29 -0.90 32.29 -8.21
N SER A 30 -0.91 33.22 -7.25
CA SER A 30 0.05 33.20 -6.14
C SER A 30 -0.23 31.99 -5.22
N TRP A 31 0.67 31.01 -5.24
CA TRP A 31 0.70 29.90 -4.29
C TRP A 31 1.58 30.28 -3.10
N SER A 32 1.04 30.12 -1.89
CA SER A 32 1.64 30.64 -0.65
C SER A 32 1.87 29.56 0.40
N GLY A 33 1.30 28.37 0.21
CA GLY A 33 1.49 27.25 1.11
C GLY A 33 2.93 26.76 1.11
N THR A 34 3.39 26.34 2.27
CA THR A 34 4.74 25.80 2.48
C THR A 34 4.71 24.28 2.23
N PRO A 35 5.51 23.76 1.29
CA PRO A 35 5.63 22.32 1.05
C PRO A 35 6.15 21.58 2.30
N PRO A 36 5.85 20.28 2.42
CA PRO A 36 6.50 19.44 3.42
C PRO A 36 8.03 19.41 3.19
N PRO A 37 8.84 19.26 4.25
CA PRO A 37 10.30 19.39 4.17
C PRO A 37 11.00 18.22 3.47
N LYS A 38 10.29 17.12 3.18
CA LYS A 38 10.82 15.92 2.54
C LYS A 38 9.81 15.36 1.56
N ALA A 39 10.31 14.87 0.43
CA ALA A 39 9.57 14.05 -0.52
C ALA A 39 9.90 12.55 -0.35
N PRO A 40 8.96 11.62 -0.58
CA PRO A 40 7.54 11.90 -0.79
C PRO A 40 6.91 12.49 0.48
N GLY A 41 5.95 13.39 0.32
CA GLY A 41 5.33 14.08 1.44
C GLY A 41 4.04 14.79 1.06
N ILE A 42 3.13 14.92 2.03
CA ILE A 42 1.88 15.66 1.87
C ILE A 42 1.63 16.55 3.07
N THR A 43 1.12 17.75 2.84
CA THR A 43 0.67 18.67 3.90
C THR A 43 -0.52 19.49 3.45
N VAL A 44 -1.22 20.11 4.40
CA VAL A 44 -2.12 21.24 4.13
C VAL A 44 -1.48 22.50 4.69
N SER A 45 -1.26 23.50 3.85
CA SER A 45 -0.69 24.80 4.25
C SER A 45 -1.38 25.92 3.50
N ALA A 46 -1.80 26.97 4.21
CA ALA A 46 -2.51 28.12 3.62
C ALA A 46 -3.77 27.72 2.80
N GLY A 47 -4.45 26.64 3.19
CA GLY A 47 -5.62 26.10 2.48
C GLY A 47 -5.29 25.29 1.21
N GLU A 48 -3.99 25.10 0.92
CA GLU A 48 -3.49 24.29 -0.19
C GLU A 48 -3.15 22.89 0.29
N VAL A 49 -3.61 21.85 -0.39
CA VAL A 49 -2.99 20.53 -0.32
C VAL A 49 -1.73 20.58 -1.17
N ILE A 50 -0.59 20.23 -0.57
CA ILE A 50 0.69 20.20 -1.27
C ILE A 50 1.27 18.81 -1.14
N ILE A 51 1.50 18.17 -2.29
CA ILE A 51 2.09 16.86 -2.44
C ILE A 51 3.44 17.05 -3.12
N THR A 52 4.52 16.67 -2.47
CA THR A 52 5.87 16.69 -3.05
C THR A 52 6.30 15.30 -3.41
N ASP A 53 6.87 15.16 -4.60
CA ASP A 53 7.42 13.92 -5.11
C ASP A 53 8.95 13.96 -5.18
N PRO A 54 9.61 12.82 -4.95
CA PRO A 54 11.02 12.68 -5.28
C PRO A 54 11.29 12.95 -6.76
N PRO A 55 12.47 13.46 -7.13
CA PRO A 55 12.85 13.56 -8.53
C PRO A 55 13.33 12.22 -9.08
N ASN A 56 13.05 11.95 -10.35
CA ASN A 56 13.45 10.76 -11.11
C ASN A 56 12.88 9.45 -10.57
N ASP A 57 11.66 9.51 -10.05
CA ASP A 57 10.93 8.35 -9.55
C ASP A 57 9.69 8.04 -10.40
N GLN A 58 9.77 8.30 -11.70
CA GLN A 58 8.76 7.79 -12.63
C GLN A 58 8.80 6.27 -12.66
N TYR A 59 7.62 5.67 -12.87
CA TYR A 59 7.50 4.25 -13.11
C TYR A 59 8.30 3.85 -14.36
N LYS A 60 9.30 3.01 -14.12
CA LYS A 60 9.98 2.26 -15.19
C LYS A 60 9.06 1.11 -15.58
N TYR A 61 8.85 0.90 -16.87
CA TYR A 61 8.00 -0.19 -17.33
C TYR A 61 8.48 -1.56 -16.83
N TYR A 62 7.54 -2.51 -16.68
CA TYR A 62 7.68 -3.98 -16.65
C TYR A 62 8.61 -4.63 -15.62
N ARG A 63 9.74 -4.00 -15.26
CA ARG A 63 10.85 -4.59 -14.51
C ARG A 63 11.84 -3.49 -14.05
N PRO A 64 12.32 -3.52 -12.79
CA PRO A 64 13.31 -2.55 -12.29
C PRO A 64 14.65 -2.54 -13.04
N ASP A 65 14.96 -3.62 -13.76
CA ASP A 65 16.17 -3.84 -14.55
C ASP A 65 16.08 -3.34 -15.99
N TRP A 66 14.93 -2.79 -16.42
CA TRP A 66 14.73 -2.25 -17.75
C TRP A 66 14.87 -0.72 -17.76
N ASN A 67 15.60 -0.22 -18.74
CA ASN A 67 16.00 1.18 -18.86
C ASN A 67 15.57 1.71 -20.24
N TRP A 68 14.27 1.69 -20.49
CA TRP A 68 13.72 2.60 -21.50
C TRP A 68 13.89 4.04 -21.00
N PRO A 69 14.15 5.05 -21.86
CA PRO A 69 14.42 6.40 -21.37
C PRO A 69 13.27 6.89 -20.50
N ILE A 70 13.59 7.04 -19.21
CA ILE A 70 12.77 7.74 -18.22
C ILE A 70 12.71 9.18 -18.70
N THR A 71 11.57 9.58 -19.23
CA THR A 71 11.44 10.92 -19.76
C THR A 71 11.07 11.83 -18.60
N SER A 72 12.01 12.71 -18.24
CA SER A 72 11.83 13.69 -17.16
C SER A 72 10.71 14.71 -17.42
N ASP A 73 10.07 14.66 -18.59
CA ASP A 73 8.85 15.40 -18.91
C ASP A 73 7.58 14.82 -18.27
N LEU A 74 7.65 13.61 -17.69
CA LEU A 74 6.56 12.96 -16.98
C LEU A 74 6.81 12.83 -15.47
N ASP A 75 7.91 13.43 -14.98
CA ASP A 75 8.27 13.54 -13.55
C ASP A 75 7.45 14.65 -12.88
N VAL A 76 6.45 14.33 -12.07
CA VAL A 76 5.81 15.36 -11.25
C VAL A 76 6.63 15.53 -9.98
N LEU A 77 7.13 16.73 -9.71
CA LEU A 77 7.91 17.01 -8.49
C LEU A 77 7.04 17.59 -7.37
N GLU A 78 5.95 18.26 -7.75
CA GLU A 78 5.02 18.85 -6.81
C GLU A 78 3.63 18.97 -7.44
N ALA A 79 2.61 18.51 -6.74
CA ALA A 79 1.22 18.75 -7.06
C ALA A 79 0.57 19.57 -5.94
N ARG A 80 -0.21 20.58 -6.32
CA ARG A 80 -0.98 21.41 -5.39
C ARG A 80 -2.44 21.45 -5.77
N LEU A 81 -3.31 21.37 -4.77
CA LEU A 81 -4.74 21.58 -4.92
C LEU A 81 -5.19 22.68 -3.98
N TYR A 82 -6.06 23.56 -4.45
CA TYR A 82 -6.74 24.54 -3.63
C TYR A 82 -8.18 24.70 -4.10
N SER A 83 -9.12 24.93 -3.18
CA SER A 83 -10.47 25.34 -3.53
C SER A 83 -10.91 26.55 -2.69
N ASP A 84 -11.56 27.52 -3.35
CA ASP A 84 -12.27 28.64 -2.70
C ASP A 84 -13.78 28.42 -2.60
N GLY A 85 -14.24 27.20 -2.91
CA GLY A 85 -15.66 26.85 -2.96
C GLY A 85 -16.37 27.25 -4.26
N GLN A 86 -15.75 28.07 -5.13
CA GLN A 86 -16.24 28.36 -6.48
C GLN A 86 -15.42 27.65 -7.55
N TYR A 87 -14.11 27.56 -7.35
CA TYR A 87 -13.16 26.95 -8.26
C TYR A 87 -12.22 26.00 -7.51
N LEU A 88 -11.93 24.87 -8.14
CA LEU A 88 -10.83 23.99 -7.81
C LEU A 88 -9.63 24.37 -8.70
N TYR A 89 -8.52 24.70 -8.05
CA TYR A 89 -7.25 25.03 -8.67
C TYR A 89 -6.31 23.85 -8.49
N LEU A 90 -5.69 23.42 -9.57
CA LEU A 90 -4.73 22.33 -9.61
C LEU A 90 -3.44 22.86 -10.22
N ARG A 91 -2.31 22.67 -9.55
CA ARG A 91 -1.00 23.03 -10.09
C ARG A 91 -0.07 21.84 -10.03
N PHE A 92 0.62 21.58 -11.14
CA PHE A 92 1.58 20.51 -11.27
C PHE A 92 2.91 21.11 -11.72
N LYS A 93 3.97 20.83 -10.96
CA LYS A 93 5.34 21.18 -11.32
C LYS A 93 6.06 19.92 -11.74
N PHE A 94 6.58 19.92 -12.95
CA PHE A 94 7.35 18.82 -13.50
C PHE A 94 8.86 19.09 -13.43
N GLN A 95 9.68 18.06 -13.59
CA GLN A 95 11.14 18.24 -13.75
C GLN A 95 11.46 19.02 -15.04
N THR A 96 10.73 18.77 -16.12
CA THR A 96 10.76 19.55 -17.36
C THR A 96 9.44 19.38 -18.12
N LEU A 97 9.17 20.22 -19.13
CA LEU A 97 8.06 20.04 -20.09
C LEU A 97 8.56 20.05 -21.56
N LYS A 98 9.88 19.94 -21.76
CA LYS A 98 10.54 20.19 -23.06
C LYS A 98 10.94 18.93 -23.83
N ASN A 99 10.66 17.74 -23.31
CA ASN A 99 11.13 16.48 -23.89
C ASN A 99 10.06 15.86 -24.83
N LYS A 100 10.15 14.54 -25.02
CA LYS A 100 9.50 13.77 -26.09
C LYS A 100 7.99 13.61 -25.89
N TYR A 101 7.53 13.55 -24.65
CA TYR A 101 6.14 13.31 -24.28
C TYR A 101 5.54 14.54 -23.61
N SER A 102 4.27 14.81 -23.90
CA SER A 102 3.49 15.78 -23.14
C SER A 102 2.76 15.04 -22.00
N PRO A 103 2.65 15.63 -20.79
CA PRO A 103 1.93 14.99 -19.71
C PRO A 103 0.42 15.00 -19.95
N TYR A 104 -0.21 13.89 -19.59
CA TYR A 104 -1.64 13.77 -19.37
C TYR A 104 -1.83 13.50 -17.88
N VAL A 105 -2.45 14.41 -17.14
CA VAL A 105 -2.64 14.29 -15.69
C VAL A 105 -4.11 14.01 -15.38
N MET A 106 -4.38 13.03 -14.51
CA MET A 106 -5.71 12.80 -13.94
C MET A 106 -5.67 13.02 -12.44
N VAL A 107 -6.53 13.91 -11.94
CA VAL A 107 -6.86 14.02 -10.52
C VAL A 107 -8.18 13.30 -10.29
N VAL A 108 -8.10 12.12 -9.70
CA VAL A 108 -9.23 11.23 -9.48
C VAL A 108 -9.74 11.44 -8.06
N MET A 109 -11.06 11.62 -7.91
CA MET A 109 -11.70 12.03 -6.66
C MET A 109 -12.89 11.15 -6.29
N ASP A 110 -12.99 10.83 -4.99
CA ASP A 110 -14.16 10.23 -4.34
C ASP A 110 -14.60 11.18 -3.22
N PHE A 111 -15.81 11.71 -3.34
CA PHE A 111 -16.45 12.71 -2.49
C PHE A 111 -17.16 12.10 -1.28
N THR A 112 -17.28 10.78 -1.23
CA THR A 112 -17.95 10.02 -0.17
C THR A 112 -17.06 8.90 0.36
N PRO A 113 -15.81 9.20 0.77
CA PRO A 113 -14.79 8.17 0.97
C PRO A 113 -15.03 7.20 2.12
N ASP A 114 -15.99 7.52 3.00
CA ASP A 114 -16.42 6.69 4.12
C ASP A 114 -17.51 5.66 3.72
N ASN A 115 -18.00 5.68 2.46
CA ASN A 115 -18.96 4.72 1.93
C ASN A 115 -18.33 3.88 0.80
N PRO A 116 -17.92 2.63 1.06
CA PRO A 116 -17.15 1.83 0.11
C PRO A 116 -17.93 1.36 -1.13
N ASN A 117 -19.25 1.58 -1.18
CA ASN A 117 -20.15 1.06 -2.22
C ASN A 117 -20.65 2.13 -3.20
N ASP A 118 -20.46 3.43 -2.91
CA ASP A 118 -20.82 4.52 -3.82
C ASP A 118 -19.68 4.86 -4.79
N GLY A 119 -19.90 5.87 -5.64
CA GLY A 119 -19.08 6.19 -6.81
C GLY A 119 -19.54 5.51 -8.10
N PHE A 120 -18.90 5.89 -9.20
CA PHE A 120 -19.23 5.49 -10.56
C PHE A 120 -18.62 4.14 -10.94
N ASP A 121 -17.28 4.06 -11.00
CA ASP A 121 -16.56 2.88 -11.47
C ASP A 121 -15.24 2.72 -10.72
N TYR A 122 -14.75 1.48 -10.64
CA TYR A 122 -13.39 1.17 -10.19
C TYR A 122 -12.38 1.42 -11.31
N TRP A 123 -12.79 1.28 -12.57
CA TRP A 123 -11.93 1.56 -13.70
C TRP A 123 -11.76 3.05 -13.91
N LEU A 124 -10.59 3.49 -14.36
CA LEU A 124 -10.37 4.75 -15.06
C LEU A 124 -10.71 4.55 -16.56
N PRO A 125 -10.71 5.60 -17.41
CA PRO A 125 -11.11 5.43 -18.81
C PRO A 125 -10.36 4.27 -19.46
N ASP A 126 -11.03 3.49 -20.30
CA ASP A 126 -10.53 2.22 -20.84
C ASP A 126 -9.14 2.35 -21.49
N TRP A 127 -8.87 3.47 -22.18
CA TRP A 127 -7.56 3.78 -22.77
C TRP A 127 -6.43 4.06 -21.75
N SER A 128 -6.73 4.14 -20.46
CA SER A 128 -5.72 4.22 -19.38
C SER A 128 -5.30 2.85 -18.87
N ASP A 129 -6.05 1.79 -19.18
CA ASP A 129 -5.86 0.42 -18.67
C ASP A 129 -5.69 0.33 -17.13
N THR A 130 -6.20 1.34 -16.40
CA THR A 130 -5.98 1.55 -14.97
C THR A 130 -7.27 1.40 -14.17
N LYS A 131 -7.17 0.76 -13.01
CA LYS A 131 -8.23 0.52 -12.04
C LYS A 131 -7.82 1.04 -10.66
N LEU A 132 -8.80 1.29 -9.83
CA LEU A 132 -8.70 1.67 -8.44
C LEU A 132 -9.36 0.61 -7.55
N PRO A 133 -8.93 0.47 -6.28
CA PRO A 133 -9.58 -0.39 -5.30
C PRO A 133 -10.83 0.26 -4.64
N TRP A 134 -11.23 1.43 -5.14
CA TRP A 134 -12.38 2.21 -4.71
C TRP A 134 -13.02 2.81 -5.96
N LYS A 135 -14.32 3.10 -5.92
CA LYS A 135 -14.96 3.78 -7.06
C LYS A 135 -14.78 5.28 -6.93
N TRP A 136 -14.56 5.95 -8.04
CA TRP A 136 -14.44 7.42 -8.07
C TRP A 136 -15.78 8.08 -8.39
N ASP A 137 -15.96 9.33 -7.95
CA ASP A 137 -17.11 10.18 -8.26
C ASP A 137 -16.81 11.14 -9.41
N ALA A 138 -15.60 11.72 -9.42
CA ALA A 138 -15.16 12.58 -10.50
C ALA A 138 -13.67 12.45 -10.84
N ILE A 139 -13.32 12.78 -12.07
CA ILE A 139 -11.93 12.90 -12.53
C ILE A 139 -11.77 14.27 -13.19
N VAL A 140 -10.80 15.05 -12.73
CA VAL A 140 -10.32 16.23 -13.47
C VAL A 140 -9.10 15.82 -14.28
N GLY A 141 -9.19 15.91 -15.60
CA GLY A 141 -8.09 15.61 -16.50
C GLY A 141 -7.48 16.85 -17.14
N VAL A 142 -6.17 16.82 -17.34
CA VAL A 142 -5.37 17.82 -18.05
C VAL A 142 -4.58 17.12 -19.14
N ASN A 143 -4.77 17.52 -20.40
CA ASN A 143 -4.17 16.88 -21.56
C ASN A 143 -3.37 17.90 -22.37
N LEU A 144 -2.03 17.91 -22.24
CA LEU A 144 -1.18 18.86 -22.96
C LEU A 144 -0.90 18.51 -24.43
N GLY A 145 -1.21 17.29 -24.88
CA GLY A 145 -0.91 16.84 -26.24
C GLY A 145 -2.06 17.03 -27.25
N LYS A 146 -3.24 17.47 -26.80
CA LYS A 146 -4.38 17.84 -27.68
C LYS A 146 -4.43 19.35 -27.89
N TYR A 147 -4.87 19.79 -29.06
CA TYR A 147 -5.12 21.21 -29.38
C TYR A 147 -6.25 21.87 -28.55
N GLU A 148 -6.86 21.15 -27.60
CA GLU A 148 -7.89 21.65 -26.67
C GLU A 148 -7.22 22.10 -25.38
N THR A 149 -7.08 23.41 -25.20
CA THR A 149 -6.30 24.08 -24.13
C THR A 149 -7.07 24.23 -22.81
N GLN A 150 -7.92 23.26 -22.45
CA GLN A 150 -8.77 23.32 -21.26
C GLN A 150 -8.71 22.01 -20.47
N PRO A 151 -8.83 22.04 -19.14
CA PRO A 151 -9.09 20.82 -18.39
C PRO A 151 -10.46 20.24 -18.79
N PHE A 152 -10.68 18.97 -18.46
CA PHE A 152 -11.99 18.33 -18.63
C PHE A 152 -12.36 17.57 -17.38
N VAL A 153 -13.66 17.34 -17.21
CA VAL A 153 -14.21 16.60 -16.08
C VAL A 153 -14.95 15.37 -16.59
N PHE A 154 -14.67 14.23 -15.97
CA PHE A 154 -15.61 13.11 -15.90
C PHE A 154 -16.35 13.22 -14.58
N ASP A 155 -17.67 13.18 -14.62
CA ASP A 155 -18.54 13.15 -13.44
C ASP A 155 -19.56 12.04 -13.67
N HIS A 156 -19.40 10.94 -12.92
CA HIS A 156 -20.22 9.73 -13.04
C HIS A 156 -20.54 9.30 -14.49
N SER A 157 -19.56 9.45 -15.38
CA SER A 157 -19.76 9.33 -16.81
C SER A 157 -18.43 9.11 -17.51
N TRP A 158 -18.45 8.34 -18.60
CA TRP A 158 -17.32 8.19 -19.52
C TRP A 158 -17.26 9.26 -20.61
N ASN A 159 -18.14 10.26 -20.56
CA ASN A 159 -18.14 11.38 -21.49
C ASN A 159 -17.46 12.59 -20.85
N PRO A 160 -16.21 12.94 -21.24
CA PRO A 160 -15.52 14.07 -20.66
C PRO A 160 -16.16 15.38 -21.12
N LYS A 161 -16.32 16.32 -20.18
CA LYS A 161 -16.76 17.68 -20.47
C LYS A 161 -15.57 18.64 -20.37
N PRO A 162 -15.15 19.32 -21.46
CA PRO A 162 -14.18 20.40 -21.39
C PRO A 162 -14.73 21.54 -20.54
N VAL A 163 -13.97 21.99 -19.55
CA VAL A 163 -14.38 23.02 -18.58
C VAL A 163 -13.19 23.88 -18.18
N GLY A 164 -13.44 25.06 -17.61
CA GLY A 164 -12.39 25.79 -16.93
C GLY A 164 -11.31 26.42 -17.83
N GLN A 165 -10.13 26.62 -17.26
CA GLN A 165 -8.99 27.29 -17.88
C GLN A 165 -7.70 26.53 -17.57
N LEU A 166 -6.77 26.54 -18.52
CA LEU A 166 -5.45 25.94 -18.39
C LEU A 166 -4.37 26.98 -18.72
N GLU A 167 -3.34 27.03 -17.89
CA GLU A 167 -2.15 27.85 -18.08
C GLU A 167 -0.91 26.94 -18.01
N VAL A 168 0.06 27.20 -18.88
CA VAL A 168 1.28 26.38 -18.98
C VAL A 168 2.50 27.30 -19.04
N ASP A 169 3.35 27.21 -18.03
CA ASP A 169 4.66 27.84 -18.00
C ASP A 169 5.72 26.80 -18.36
N GLN A 170 6.05 26.73 -19.65
CA GLN A 170 7.06 25.81 -20.16
C GLN A 170 8.49 26.12 -19.65
N GLN A 171 8.75 27.35 -19.20
CA GLN A 171 10.07 27.74 -18.70
C GLN A 171 10.32 27.18 -17.32
N ASN A 172 9.31 27.24 -16.45
CA ASN A 172 9.37 26.71 -15.08
C ASN A 172 8.79 25.30 -14.94
N ALA A 173 8.37 24.68 -16.05
CA ALA A 173 7.77 23.35 -16.11
C ALA A 173 6.51 23.23 -15.23
N VAL A 174 5.63 24.22 -15.29
CA VAL A 174 4.41 24.31 -14.46
C VAL A 174 3.17 24.26 -15.33
N ILE A 175 2.17 23.50 -14.89
CA ILE A 175 0.82 23.46 -15.43
C ILE A 175 -0.14 23.89 -14.34
N GLU A 176 -1.05 24.82 -14.62
CA GLU A 176 -2.12 25.21 -13.70
C GLU A 176 -3.48 25.09 -14.39
N ALA A 177 -4.39 24.38 -13.75
CA ALA A 177 -5.76 24.21 -14.19
C ALA A 177 -6.73 24.82 -13.17
N LYS A 178 -7.73 25.53 -13.67
CA LYS A 178 -8.81 26.13 -12.90
C LYS A 178 -10.14 25.55 -13.36
N VAL A 179 -10.83 24.82 -12.49
CA VAL A 179 -12.08 24.12 -12.78
C VAL A 179 -13.21 24.68 -11.93
N PRO A 180 -14.36 25.08 -12.50
CA PRO A 180 -15.52 25.48 -11.70
C PRO A 180 -16.04 24.33 -10.85
N VAL A 181 -16.24 24.54 -9.55
CA VAL A 181 -16.80 23.52 -8.63
C VAL A 181 -18.23 23.14 -9.03
N SER A 182 -18.96 24.02 -9.73
CA SER A 182 -20.28 23.70 -10.30
C SER A 182 -20.25 22.57 -11.34
N GLU A 183 -19.08 22.25 -11.88
CA GLU A 183 -18.86 21.15 -12.83
C GLU A 183 -18.46 19.84 -12.12
N LEU A 184 -18.37 19.85 -10.79
CA LEU A 184 -18.10 18.70 -9.93
C LEU A 184 -19.27 18.53 -8.93
N PRO A 185 -20.48 18.19 -9.40
CA PRO A 185 -21.65 18.08 -8.54
C PRO A 185 -21.43 16.95 -7.52
N GLY A 186 -21.35 17.32 -6.24
CA GLY A 186 -21.01 16.40 -5.17
C GLY A 186 -19.72 16.75 -4.44
N PHE A 187 -18.86 17.62 -5.01
CA PHE A 187 -17.69 18.11 -4.31
C PHE A 187 -18.08 18.72 -2.95
N PRO A 188 -17.59 18.17 -1.83
CA PRO A 188 -18.09 18.56 -0.52
C PRO A 188 -17.49 19.90 -0.11
N LEU A 189 -18.35 20.89 0.13
CA LEU A 189 -17.93 22.12 0.80
C LEU A 189 -17.50 21.85 2.25
N ASN A 190 -18.10 20.85 2.91
CA ASN A 190 -17.68 20.38 4.21
C ASN A 190 -17.69 18.85 4.20
N GLY A 191 -16.55 18.21 4.44
CA GLY A 191 -16.46 16.75 4.40
C GLY A 191 -15.05 16.26 4.09
N LYS A 192 -14.97 15.04 3.54
CA LYS A 192 -13.71 14.43 3.11
C LYS A 192 -13.77 14.15 1.62
N VAL A 193 -12.62 14.20 0.98
CA VAL A 193 -12.41 13.81 -0.41
C VAL A 193 -11.21 12.88 -0.45
N LYS A 194 -11.37 11.71 -1.05
CA LYS A 194 -10.26 10.84 -1.42
C LYS A 194 -9.73 11.29 -2.78
N VAL A 195 -8.42 11.46 -2.91
CA VAL A 195 -7.73 11.98 -4.08
C VAL A 195 -6.55 11.09 -4.46
N VAL A 196 -6.35 10.85 -5.76
CA VAL A 196 -5.07 10.38 -6.31
C VAL A 196 -4.75 11.17 -7.57
N ILE A 197 -3.46 11.41 -7.82
CA ILE A 197 -2.98 12.17 -8.98
C ILE A 197 -2.08 11.27 -9.79
N LEU A 198 -2.47 11.00 -11.03
CA LEU A 198 -1.79 10.09 -11.94
C LEU A 198 -1.27 10.86 -13.14
N VAL A 199 -0.05 10.57 -13.54
CA VAL A 199 0.57 11.10 -14.76
C VAL A 199 0.70 9.99 -15.79
N PHE A 200 0.27 10.27 -17.00
CA PHE A 200 0.36 9.41 -18.17
C PHE A 200 1.13 10.14 -19.28
N ALA A 201 1.74 9.38 -20.19
CA ALA A 201 2.27 9.93 -21.44
C ALA A 201 1.13 10.21 -22.41
N ASN A 202 1.21 11.31 -23.16
CA ASN A 202 0.20 11.64 -24.17
C ASN A 202 0.48 11.02 -25.55
N ASP A 203 -0.56 10.61 -26.26
CA ASP A 203 -0.54 10.19 -27.66
C ASP A 203 -1.54 11.01 -28.50
N TYR A 204 -1.22 12.27 -28.74
CA TYR A 204 -1.98 13.19 -29.60
C TYR A 204 -3.49 13.24 -29.29
N GLY A 205 -3.84 13.30 -28.01
CA GLY A 205 -5.23 13.35 -27.54
C GLY A 205 -5.69 12.12 -26.76
N GLY A 206 -4.94 11.03 -26.80
CA GLY A 206 -5.11 9.86 -25.91
C GLY A 206 -3.96 9.68 -24.93
N ILE A 207 -3.95 8.53 -24.26
CA ILE A 207 -2.81 8.06 -23.48
C ILE A 207 -1.91 7.22 -24.38
N TRP A 208 -0.60 7.45 -24.31
CA TRP A 208 0.39 6.67 -25.05
C TRP A 208 0.59 5.33 -24.36
N ASP A 209 0.15 4.29 -25.05
CA ASP A 209 0.29 2.90 -24.63
C ASP A 209 1.51 2.27 -25.36
N PRO A 210 2.58 1.92 -24.62
CA PRO A 210 3.80 1.36 -25.22
C PRO A 210 3.58 0.01 -25.90
N GLY A 211 2.68 -0.81 -25.35
CA GLY A 211 2.39 -2.16 -25.84
C GLY A 211 1.61 -2.10 -27.15
N LYS A 212 0.57 -1.26 -27.22
CA LYS A 212 -0.17 -0.99 -28.46
C LYS A 212 0.71 -0.36 -29.54
N LYS A 213 1.71 0.45 -29.14
CA LYS A 213 2.60 1.20 -30.04
C LYS A 213 3.85 0.43 -30.46
N LYS A 214 4.04 -0.79 -29.96
CA LYS A 214 5.22 -1.61 -30.25
C LYS A 214 6.53 -0.88 -29.96
N ALA A 215 6.70 -0.33 -28.75
CA ALA A 215 7.89 0.44 -28.41
C ALA A 215 9.17 -0.44 -28.40
N TYR A 216 10.28 0.02 -28.99
CA TYR A 216 11.52 -0.77 -29.09
C TYR A 216 12.56 -0.34 -28.09
N ASP A 217 12.85 -1.12 -27.05
CA ASP A 217 13.92 -0.87 -26.07
C ASP A 217 15.34 -1.10 -26.61
N PRO A 218 16.19 -0.06 -26.81
CA PRO A 218 17.54 -0.20 -27.32
C PRO A 218 18.52 -0.71 -26.28
N GLU A 219 18.23 -0.60 -24.97
CA GLU A 219 19.15 -1.06 -23.93
C GLU A 219 19.09 -2.58 -23.77
N VAL A 220 17.89 -3.16 -23.87
CA VAL A 220 17.72 -4.64 -23.85
C VAL A 220 17.53 -5.26 -25.23
N GLY A 221 17.32 -4.45 -26.27
CA GLY A 221 17.15 -4.90 -27.66
C GLY A 221 15.82 -5.60 -27.95
N VAL A 222 14.74 -5.23 -27.24
CA VAL A 222 13.44 -5.92 -27.28
C VAL A 222 12.33 -4.99 -27.75
N TRP A 223 11.40 -5.52 -28.56
CA TRP A 223 10.15 -4.85 -28.89
C TRP A 223 9.09 -5.18 -27.84
N ILE A 224 8.58 -4.15 -27.18
CA ILE A 224 7.46 -4.21 -26.24
C ILE A 224 6.18 -4.34 -27.05
N ASP A 225 5.38 -5.38 -26.88
CA ASP A 225 4.07 -5.48 -27.53
C ASP A 225 3.03 -6.10 -26.60
N ASP A 226 1.74 -5.87 -26.84
CA ASP A 226 0.67 -6.39 -25.96
C ASP A 226 0.58 -7.92 -25.87
N SER A 227 1.16 -8.64 -26.84
CA SER A 227 1.17 -10.11 -26.86
C SER A 227 2.29 -10.71 -26.01
N PHE A 228 3.35 -9.93 -25.78
CA PHE A 228 4.54 -10.33 -25.08
C PHE A 228 4.94 -9.39 -23.96
N PHE A 229 4.22 -8.32 -23.63
CA PHE A 229 4.49 -7.31 -22.58
C PHE A 229 3.25 -6.40 -22.31
N TYR A 230 2.46 -6.63 -21.24
CA TYR A 230 1.35 -5.71 -20.83
C TYR A 230 1.81 -4.47 -20.02
N ALA A 231 1.69 -3.26 -20.59
CA ALA A 231 2.27 -2.02 -20.04
C ALA A 231 1.47 -1.42 -18.87
N SER A 232 2.18 -0.76 -17.96
CA SER A 232 1.60 0.35 -17.21
C SER A 232 1.48 1.55 -18.13
N ASN A 233 0.30 2.16 -18.18
CA ASN A 233 0.13 3.44 -18.85
C ASN A 233 0.38 4.61 -17.89
N VAL A 234 0.39 4.35 -16.57
CA VAL A 234 0.81 5.34 -15.55
C VAL A 234 2.34 5.43 -15.55
N TYR A 235 2.82 6.66 -15.69
CA TYR A 235 4.23 7.03 -15.67
C TYR A 235 4.65 7.61 -14.33
N ASP A 236 3.73 8.23 -13.61
CA ASP A 236 4.04 8.81 -12.31
C ASP A 236 2.79 8.95 -11.42
N ILE A 237 2.99 8.97 -10.10
CA ILE A 237 1.92 9.15 -9.12
C ILE A 237 2.41 10.12 -8.05
N ALA A 238 1.79 11.31 -7.99
CA ALA A 238 2.27 12.37 -7.12
C ALA A 238 2.36 11.94 -5.64
N GLY A 239 3.54 12.11 -5.06
CA GLY A 239 3.87 11.84 -3.66
C GLY A 239 4.13 10.37 -3.36
N GLN A 240 4.55 9.59 -4.35
CA GLN A 240 4.80 8.17 -4.22
C GLN A 240 5.99 7.72 -5.07
N THR A 241 7.02 7.20 -4.40
CA THR A 241 8.10 6.47 -5.08
C THR A 241 7.61 5.14 -5.65
N PRO A 242 7.97 4.76 -6.89
CA PRO A 242 7.59 3.51 -7.50
C PRO A 242 8.01 2.35 -6.63
N THR A 243 7.05 1.51 -6.32
CA THR A 243 7.34 0.20 -5.78
C THR A 243 6.99 -0.85 -6.81
N TYR A 244 7.77 -1.94 -6.81
CA TYR A 244 7.53 -3.11 -7.66
C TYR A 244 6.04 -3.48 -7.57
N ALA A 245 5.51 -3.69 -6.37
CA ALA A 245 4.17 -4.21 -6.08
C ALA A 245 2.97 -3.45 -6.69
N GLU A 246 3.09 -2.16 -7.00
CA GLU A 246 1.94 -1.26 -7.22
C GLU A 246 1.64 -1.00 -8.70
N VAL A 247 2.57 -1.37 -9.58
CA VAL A 247 2.44 -1.24 -11.03
C VAL A 247 2.65 -2.61 -11.70
N TYR A 248 2.20 -3.68 -11.04
CA TYR A 248 2.18 -5.03 -11.61
C TYR A 248 0.97 -5.25 -12.51
N GLY A 249 1.16 -5.14 -13.82
CA GLY A 249 0.31 -5.81 -14.82
C GLY A 249 0.81 -7.22 -15.08
N GLY A 250 0.28 -8.22 -14.37
CA GLY A 250 0.53 -9.64 -14.64
C GLY A 250 -0.23 -10.13 -15.88
N TRP A 251 0.44 -10.14 -17.04
CA TRP A 251 0.39 -11.08 -18.17
C TRP A 251 -0.83 -12.01 -18.35
N SER A 252 -1.51 -11.79 -19.49
CA SER A 252 -2.82 -12.32 -19.88
C SER A 252 -3.91 -11.98 -18.86
N ASN A 253 -4.57 -10.82 -19.03
CA ASN A 253 -5.63 -10.25 -18.19
C ASN A 253 -5.19 -9.31 -17.04
N GLY A 254 -3.97 -8.77 -17.11
CA GLY A 254 -3.37 -7.94 -16.06
C GLY A 254 -3.88 -6.49 -15.98
N VAL A 255 -5.05 -6.25 -15.36
CA VAL A 255 -5.52 -4.94 -14.84
C VAL A 255 -4.42 -4.06 -14.19
N GLN A 256 -4.17 -2.80 -14.51
CA GLN A 256 -3.30 -1.98 -13.64
C GLN A 256 -4.12 -1.51 -12.43
N GLU A 257 -3.61 -1.60 -11.18
CA GLU A 257 -4.33 -1.07 -10.02
C GLU A 257 -3.51 -0.06 -9.22
N VAL A 258 -4.06 1.14 -9.01
CA VAL A 258 -3.45 2.16 -8.16
C VAL A 258 -4.07 2.11 -6.77
N ALA A 259 -3.29 1.62 -5.80
CA ALA A 259 -3.72 1.39 -4.42
C ALA A 259 -3.58 2.61 -3.49
N VAL A 260 -2.80 3.62 -3.88
CA VAL A 260 -2.49 4.80 -3.06
C VAL A 260 -3.54 5.90 -3.25
N TYR A 261 -3.90 6.58 -2.16
CA TYR A 261 -4.77 7.75 -2.19
C TYR A 261 -4.51 8.66 -0.99
N TYR A 262 -4.99 9.90 -1.08
CA TYR A 262 -4.96 10.89 -0.02
C TYR A 262 -6.38 11.22 0.41
N THR A 263 -6.67 11.15 1.70
CA THR A 263 -7.94 11.66 2.23
C THR A 263 -7.73 13.10 2.69
N VAL A 264 -8.41 14.04 2.04
CA VAL A 264 -8.34 15.47 2.30
C VAL A 264 -9.66 15.93 2.93
N THR A 265 -9.60 16.75 3.97
CA THR A 265 -10.81 17.32 4.61
C THR A 265 -11.06 18.73 4.13
N THR A 266 -12.31 19.03 3.77
CA THR A 266 -12.79 20.37 3.37
C THR A 266 -13.63 21.01 4.46
N SER A 267 -13.50 22.33 4.61
CA SER A 267 -14.36 23.18 5.42
C SER A 267 -14.65 24.46 4.65
N GLN A 268 -15.92 24.75 4.39
CA GLN A 268 -16.39 25.84 3.53
C GLN A 268 -15.70 25.88 2.15
N GLY A 269 -15.38 24.72 1.60
CA GLY A 269 -14.71 24.56 0.30
C GLY A 269 -13.20 24.59 0.38
N THR A 270 -12.60 25.03 1.49
CA THR A 270 -11.13 25.09 1.65
C THR A 270 -10.59 23.81 2.29
N PHE A 271 -9.40 23.37 1.87
CA PHE A 271 -8.74 22.19 2.45
C PHE A 271 -8.14 22.51 3.83
N THR A 272 -8.29 21.59 4.78
CA THR A 272 -7.94 21.82 6.20
C THR A 272 -7.01 20.77 6.79
N SER A 273 -7.11 19.52 6.35
CA SER A 273 -6.21 18.44 6.77
C SER A 273 -6.10 17.37 5.69
N THR A 274 -5.09 16.53 5.82
CA THR A 274 -4.81 15.45 4.87
C THR A 274 -4.26 14.22 5.60
N THR A 275 -4.50 13.03 5.04
CA THR A 275 -3.95 11.76 5.52
C THR A 275 -3.70 10.85 4.32
N LEU A 276 -2.53 10.22 4.28
CA LEU A 276 -2.20 9.20 3.28
C LEU A 276 -2.95 7.89 3.61
N GLY A 277 -3.56 7.28 2.60
CA GLY A 277 -4.22 5.98 2.68
C GLY A 277 -3.75 5.04 1.56
N ARG A 278 -3.92 3.74 1.80
CA ARG A 278 -3.64 2.68 0.82
C ARG A 278 -4.71 1.61 0.93
N LYS A 279 -5.23 1.11 -0.19
CA LYS A 279 -6.21 0.03 -0.24
C LYS A 279 -5.77 -0.92 -1.35
N VAL A 280 -5.66 -2.22 -1.07
CA VAL A 280 -5.20 -3.22 -2.04
C VAL A 280 -6.39 -4.08 -2.44
N SER A 281 -6.63 -4.33 -3.73
CA SER A 281 -7.71 -5.24 -4.14
C SER A 281 -7.36 -6.70 -3.93
N TYR A 282 -8.36 -7.43 -3.46
CA TYR A 282 -8.37 -8.86 -3.14
C TYR A 282 -8.11 -9.82 -4.32
N ALA A 283 -7.95 -9.34 -5.56
CA ALA A 283 -7.97 -10.22 -6.74
C ALA A 283 -6.59 -10.66 -7.26
N ARG A 284 -5.48 -10.33 -6.59
CA ARG A 284 -4.12 -10.40 -7.18
C ARG A 284 -3.02 -10.99 -6.30
N SER A 285 -3.40 -11.67 -5.23
CA SER A 285 -2.52 -12.24 -4.22
C SER A 285 -1.67 -13.45 -4.63
N LEU A 286 -1.38 -13.64 -5.93
CA LEU A 286 -0.66 -14.84 -6.43
C LEU A 286 0.57 -14.55 -7.32
N VAL A 287 1.07 -13.31 -7.41
CA VAL A 287 2.36 -13.03 -8.07
C VAL A 287 3.49 -13.09 -7.02
N PRO A 288 4.65 -13.74 -7.29
CA PRO A 288 5.69 -13.94 -6.29
C PRO A 288 6.11 -12.60 -5.66
N MET A 289 5.90 -12.47 -4.35
CA MET A 289 6.23 -11.27 -3.62
C MET A 289 7.74 -11.03 -3.67
N LYS A 290 8.20 -10.06 -4.45
CA LYS A 290 9.59 -9.60 -4.36
C LYS A 290 9.69 -8.63 -3.18
N LEU A 291 10.21 -9.11 -2.06
CA LEU A 291 10.40 -8.33 -0.83
C LEU A 291 11.20 -7.04 -1.12
N ILE A 292 10.63 -5.88 -0.75
CA ILE A 292 11.35 -4.61 -0.66
C ILE A 292 11.71 -4.40 0.80
N TYR A 293 12.80 -5.02 1.29
CA TYR A 293 13.45 -4.52 2.52
C TYR A 293 14.97 -4.54 2.39
N PRO A 294 15.65 -3.41 2.64
CA PRO A 294 17.00 -3.47 3.16
C PRO A 294 16.98 -4.10 4.57
N PRO A 295 18.08 -4.71 5.05
CA PRO A 295 18.17 -5.22 6.41
C PRO A 295 17.78 -4.13 7.42
N LEU A 296 16.75 -4.40 8.24
CA LEU A 296 16.25 -3.48 9.25
C LEU A 296 17.31 -3.25 10.35
N PRO A 297 17.35 -2.05 10.97
CA PRO A 297 18.38 -1.69 11.95
C PRO A 297 18.10 -2.34 13.30
N GLY A 298 18.44 -3.62 13.43
CA GLY A 298 18.42 -4.34 14.70
C GLY A 298 19.44 -5.49 14.67
N SER A 299 20.31 -5.57 15.66
CA SER A 299 21.15 -6.76 15.85
C SER A 299 20.33 -7.85 16.53
N LEU A 300 20.34 -9.06 16.00
CA LEU A 300 19.78 -10.23 16.68
C LEU A 300 20.39 -10.38 18.08
N ARG A 301 19.56 -10.75 19.05
CA ARG A 301 20.04 -11.14 20.37
C ARG A 301 20.83 -12.44 20.28
N ALA A 302 21.85 -12.57 21.13
CA ALA A 302 22.50 -13.85 21.35
C ALA A 302 21.58 -14.74 22.22
N TRP A 303 20.93 -15.72 21.60
CA TRP A 303 20.10 -16.73 22.28
C TRP A 303 20.95 -17.92 22.74
N SER A 304 20.47 -18.67 23.73
CA SER A 304 21.21 -19.84 24.21
C SER A 304 21.39 -20.90 23.11
N GLY A 305 22.61 -21.43 22.99
CA GLY A 305 22.96 -22.53 22.08
C GLY A 305 22.74 -23.93 22.69
N LYS A 306 21.99 -24.02 23.79
CA LYS A 306 21.72 -25.29 24.46
C LYS A 306 20.77 -26.17 23.62
N PRO A 307 20.80 -27.50 23.82
CA PRO A 307 19.91 -28.40 23.08
C PRO A 307 18.44 -28.05 23.30
N LEU A 308 17.68 -28.04 22.22
CA LEU A 308 16.25 -27.77 22.24
C LEU A 308 15.45 -29.05 22.55
N PRO A 309 14.21 -28.94 23.03
CA PRO A 309 13.28 -30.06 23.07
C PRO A 309 13.13 -30.71 21.68
N PRO A 310 12.99 -32.04 21.59
CA PRO A 310 12.71 -32.70 20.32
C PRO A 310 11.36 -32.23 19.77
N ALA A 311 11.27 -32.05 18.45
CA ALA A 311 10.05 -31.60 17.78
C ALA A 311 9.01 -32.74 17.59
N PRO A 312 7.70 -32.49 17.78
CA PRO A 312 7.14 -31.29 18.41
C PRO A 312 7.46 -31.28 19.91
N GLY A 313 7.85 -30.13 20.45
CA GLY A 313 8.30 -30.04 21.84
C GLY A 313 8.17 -28.66 22.43
N TYR A 314 8.20 -28.60 23.76
CA TYR A 314 8.14 -27.36 24.52
C TYR A 314 9.01 -27.46 25.77
N GLY A 315 9.45 -26.33 26.30
CA GLY A 315 10.20 -26.28 27.54
C GLY A 315 10.78 -24.90 27.84
N VAL A 316 11.66 -24.84 28.84
CA VAL A 316 12.45 -23.65 29.16
C VAL A 316 13.93 -23.94 28.98
N VAL A 317 14.61 -23.05 28.24
CA VAL A 317 16.07 -23.10 28.06
C VAL A 317 16.64 -21.74 28.41
N ASP A 318 17.46 -21.65 29.47
CA ASP A 318 18.08 -20.38 29.91
C ASP A 318 17.09 -19.21 30.10
N ASN A 319 15.94 -19.52 30.71
CA ASN A 319 14.82 -18.61 30.95
C ASN A 319 14.07 -18.14 29.68
N GLU A 320 14.22 -18.87 28.59
CA GLU A 320 13.48 -18.71 27.34
C GLU A 320 12.41 -19.79 27.29
N ALA A 321 11.14 -19.41 27.11
CA ALA A 321 10.11 -20.37 26.74
C ALA A 321 10.34 -20.75 25.27
N VAL A 322 10.52 -22.04 25.00
CA VAL A 322 10.86 -22.59 23.68
C VAL A 322 9.75 -23.53 23.24
N LEU A 323 9.30 -23.35 22.00
CA LEU A 323 8.52 -24.31 21.24
C LEU A 323 9.36 -24.78 20.04
N THR A 324 9.41 -26.08 19.80
CA THR A 324 10.01 -26.68 18.61
C THR A 324 8.95 -27.37 17.79
N ASP A 325 9.01 -27.16 16.48
CA ASP A 325 8.06 -27.73 15.53
C ASP A 325 8.75 -28.70 14.56
N PRO A 326 8.04 -29.76 14.14
CA PRO A 326 8.45 -30.60 13.03
C PRO A 326 8.71 -29.76 11.78
N ALA A 327 9.68 -30.15 10.96
CA ALA A 327 9.80 -29.55 9.63
C ALA A 327 8.74 -30.13 8.69
N GLY A 328 8.16 -29.30 7.83
CA GLY A 328 7.29 -29.76 6.75
C GLY A 328 5.87 -30.12 7.19
N ASP A 329 5.45 -29.66 8.37
CA ASP A 329 4.13 -29.87 8.97
C ASP A 329 3.13 -28.73 8.79
N GLN A 330 3.53 -27.62 8.19
CA GLN A 330 2.63 -26.58 7.72
C GLN A 330 1.41 -27.18 7.01
N TYR A 331 0.24 -26.66 7.32
CA TYR A 331 -1.04 -27.18 6.88
C TYR A 331 -1.10 -27.19 5.36
N LYS A 332 -1.14 -28.41 4.81
CA LYS A 332 -1.00 -28.59 3.36
C LYS A 332 -2.30 -28.26 2.62
N TYR A 333 -3.47 -28.41 3.24
CA TYR A 333 -4.75 -28.35 2.51
C TYR A 333 -5.99 -28.05 3.35
N TYR A 334 -7.04 -27.64 2.65
CA TYR A 334 -8.49 -27.70 2.91
C TYR A 334 -9.09 -29.10 2.62
N ARG A 335 -8.49 -29.86 1.69
CA ARG A 335 -8.97 -31.15 1.18
C ARG A 335 -7.80 -32.11 0.86
N PRO A 336 -7.85 -33.40 1.24
CA PRO A 336 -6.74 -34.32 1.00
C PRO A 336 -6.34 -34.54 -0.48
N ASP A 337 -7.19 -34.12 -1.42
CA ASP A 337 -7.05 -34.33 -2.86
C ASP A 337 -6.46 -33.13 -3.63
N TRP A 338 -6.12 -32.02 -2.97
CA TRP A 338 -5.57 -30.82 -3.63
C TRP A 338 -4.04 -30.77 -3.49
N ASN A 339 -3.33 -30.08 -4.40
CA ASN A 339 -1.87 -30.01 -4.42
C ASN A 339 -1.34 -28.57 -4.64
N TRP A 340 -1.48 -27.73 -3.61
CA TRP A 340 -1.07 -26.33 -3.53
C TRP A 340 0.42 -26.26 -3.13
N PRO A 341 1.21 -25.33 -3.69
CA PRO A 341 2.61 -25.20 -3.32
C PRO A 341 2.72 -24.84 -1.83
N ILE A 342 3.14 -25.83 -1.06
CA ILE A 342 3.52 -25.68 0.33
C ILE A 342 4.83 -24.91 0.34
N THR A 343 4.83 -23.74 0.96
CA THR A 343 6.05 -22.95 1.00
C THR A 343 6.74 -23.07 2.33
N SER A 344 8.02 -23.42 2.25
CA SER A 344 8.94 -23.54 3.39
C SER A 344 9.16 -22.22 4.13
N ASP A 345 8.62 -21.11 3.62
CA ASP A 345 8.69 -19.80 4.27
C ASP A 345 7.55 -19.50 5.25
N LEU A 346 6.65 -20.45 5.47
CA LEU A 346 5.61 -20.40 6.51
C LEU A 346 5.76 -21.50 7.58
N ASP A 347 6.75 -22.37 7.41
CA ASP A 347 7.07 -23.52 8.28
C ASP A 347 7.98 -23.07 9.42
N VAL A 348 7.40 -22.86 10.60
CA VAL A 348 8.13 -22.43 11.80
C VAL A 348 8.73 -23.65 12.47
N LEU A 349 10.05 -23.75 12.48
CA LEU A 349 10.75 -24.85 13.15
C LEU A 349 10.93 -24.62 14.66
N GLU A 350 10.94 -23.36 15.08
CA GLU A 350 11.31 -22.97 16.43
C GLU A 350 10.75 -21.59 16.76
N ALA A 351 10.09 -21.47 17.90
CA ALA A 351 9.67 -20.20 18.49
C ALA A 351 10.25 -20.04 19.89
N ARG A 352 10.77 -18.86 20.21
CA ARG A 352 11.28 -18.51 21.54
C ARG A 352 10.67 -17.23 22.06
N LEU A 353 10.29 -17.25 23.34
CA LEU A 353 9.83 -16.11 24.11
C LEU A 353 10.81 -15.87 25.26
N TYR A 354 11.25 -14.63 25.43
CA TYR A 354 12.06 -14.21 26.57
C TYR A 354 11.64 -12.83 27.03
N SER A 355 11.71 -12.55 28.34
CA SER A 355 11.58 -11.19 28.84
C SER A 355 12.70 -10.83 29.81
N ASP A 356 13.16 -9.57 29.76
CA ASP A 356 14.11 -8.98 30.72
C ASP A 356 13.41 -8.10 31.77
N GLY A 357 12.06 -8.15 31.83
CA GLY A 357 11.25 -7.28 32.70
C GLY A 357 11.02 -5.87 32.15
N GLN A 358 11.62 -5.50 31.01
CA GLN A 358 11.32 -4.26 30.27
C GLN A 358 10.75 -4.55 28.88
N TYR A 359 11.24 -5.58 28.23
CA TYR A 359 10.87 -5.99 26.89
C TYR A 359 10.48 -7.48 26.86
N LEU A 360 9.58 -7.81 25.96
CA LEU A 360 9.34 -9.16 25.46
C LEU A 360 10.10 -9.32 24.15
N TYR A 361 10.90 -10.37 24.04
CA TYR A 361 11.63 -10.76 22.85
C TYR A 361 10.99 -12.02 22.31
N LEU A 362 10.60 -11.98 21.04
CA LEU A 362 10.04 -13.09 20.29
C LEU A 362 11.02 -13.45 19.19
N ARG A 363 11.40 -14.72 19.06
CA ARG A 363 12.22 -15.20 17.95
C ARG A 363 11.52 -16.35 17.26
N PHE A 364 11.51 -16.30 15.93
CA PHE A 364 10.99 -17.35 15.08
C PHE A 364 12.10 -17.82 14.14
N LYS A 365 12.28 -19.13 14.01
CA LYS A 365 13.14 -19.74 13.01
C LYS A 365 12.25 -20.52 12.05
N LEU A 366 12.37 -20.23 10.77
CA LEU A 366 11.63 -20.90 9.72
C LEU A 366 12.53 -21.87 8.96
N SER A 367 11.92 -22.86 8.31
CA SER A 367 12.68 -23.84 7.51
C SER A 367 13.37 -23.20 6.32
N GLN A 368 12.74 -22.19 5.73
CA GLN A 368 13.35 -21.26 4.80
C GLN A 368 12.80 -19.85 5.01
N LEU A 369 13.52 -18.83 4.57
CA LEU A 369 12.96 -17.47 4.44
C LEU A 369 13.28 -16.95 3.04
N SER A 370 12.62 -17.57 2.05
CA SER A 370 12.80 -17.33 0.60
C SER A 370 11.97 -16.17 0.05
N ASN A 371 11.03 -15.65 0.83
CA ASN A 371 10.22 -14.45 0.56
C ASN A 371 9.01 -14.65 -0.39
N GLU A 372 8.54 -15.88 -0.65
CA GLU A 372 7.45 -16.11 -1.60
C GLU A 372 6.08 -15.70 -1.04
N TYR A 373 5.80 -16.05 0.23
CA TYR A 373 4.54 -15.77 0.94
C TYR A 373 4.71 -14.89 2.19
N SER A 374 5.96 -14.60 2.58
CA SER A 374 6.36 -13.69 3.69
C SER A 374 5.53 -13.84 4.96
N PRO A 375 6.01 -14.48 6.04
CA PRO A 375 5.15 -14.87 7.15
C PRO A 375 4.46 -13.69 7.86
N TYR A 376 3.18 -13.87 8.19
CA TYR A 376 2.45 -13.08 9.18
C TYR A 376 2.30 -13.95 10.42
N ILE A 377 2.99 -13.60 11.50
CA ILE A 377 3.02 -14.38 12.74
C ILE A 377 2.26 -13.64 13.82
N MET A 378 1.28 -14.29 14.44
CA MET A 378 0.58 -13.79 15.62
C MET A 378 0.95 -14.62 16.85
N VAL A 379 1.43 -13.94 17.90
CA VAL A 379 1.55 -14.51 19.24
C VAL A 379 0.39 -13.99 20.07
N VAL A 380 -0.60 -14.84 20.27
CA VAL A 380 -1.84 -14.51 20.99
C VAL A 380 -1.66 -14.89 22.45
N MET A 381 -1.96 -13.98 23.38
CA MET A 381 -1.66 -14.13 24.80
C MET A 381 -2.85 -13.79 25.69
N ASP A 382 -3.02 -14.59 26.75
CA ASP A 382 -3.90 -14.39 27.90
C ASP A 382 -3.01 -14.37 29.16
N PHE A 383 -3.05 -13.26 29.88
CA PHE A 383 -2.23 -12.97 31.05
C PHE A 383 -2.88 -13.45 32.36
N THR A 384 -4.12 -13.94 32.29
CA THR A 384 -4.92 -14.40 33.43
C THR A 384 -5.53 -15.79 33.16
N PRO A 385 -4.73 -16.78 32.75
CA PRO A 385 -5.27 -18.03 32.19
C PRO A 385 -6.02 -18.94 33.16
N ASP A 386 -5.94 -18.66 34.46
CA ASP A 386 -6.70 -19.38 35.48
C ASP A 386 -8.14 -18.83 35.64
N ASN A 387 -8.52 -17.76 34.90
CA ASN A 387 -9.86 -17.19 34.90
C ASN A 387 -10.49 -17.26 33.49
N PRO A 388 -11.25 -18.32 33.17
CA PRO A 388 -11.73 -18.56 31.80
C PRO A 388 -12.78 -17.54 31.29
N ASN A 389 -13.20 -16.58 32.12
CA ASN A 389 -14.19 -15.56 31.76
C ASN A 389 -13.58 -14.18 31.47
N ASP A 390 -12.29 -13.95 31.80
CA ASP A 390 -11.61 -12.72 31.42
C ASP A 390 -11.00 -12.82 30.02
N GLY A 391 -10.20 -11.83 29.63
CA GLY A 391 -9.86 -11.60 28.24
C GLY A 391 -10.93 -10.85 27.45
N PHE A 392 -10.54 -10.43 26.26
CA PHE A 392 -11.30 -9.55 25.41
C PHE A 392 -12.25 -10.29 24.49
N ASN A 393 -11.69 -11.15 23.65
CA ASN A 393 -12.41 -11.84 22.59
C ASN A 393 -11.81 -13.22 22.37
N ASP A 394 -12.64 -14.17 21.93
CA ASP A 394 -12.22 -15.48 21.49
C ASP A 394 -11.89 -15.50 19.98
N TRP A 395 -12.32 -14.49 19.22
CA TRP A 395 -11.91 -14.27 17.84
C TRP A 395 -10.61 -13.48 17.73
N LEU A 396 -9.74 -13.89 16.80
CA LEU A 396 -8.64 -13.07 16.30
C LEU A 396 -9.19 -11.97 15.36
N PRO A 397 -8.38 -11.01 14.88
CA PRO A 397 -8.88 -9.95 14.00
C PRO A 397 -9.69 -10.50 12.83
N ASP A 398 -10.84 -9.88 12.54
CA ASP A 398 -11.87 -10.41 11.64
C ASP A 398 -11.35 -10.90 10.27
N TRP A 399 -10.25 -10.33 9.77
CA TRP A 399 -9.61 -10.75 8.52
C TRP A 399 -8.75 -12.03 8.60
N SER A 400 -8.72 -12.70 9.75
CA SER A 400 -8.01 -13.97 9.92
C SER A 400 -8.95 -15.17 9.97
N ASP A 401 -10.27 -14.92 10.04
CA ASP A 401 -11.32 -15.92 10.22
C ASP A 401 -10.99 -16.98 11.28
N THR A 402 -10.23 -16.63 12.32
CA THR A 402 -9.68 -17.60 13.27
C THR A 402 -10.20 -17.34 14.67
N LYS A 403 -10.60 -18.41 15.33
CA LYS A 403 -11.12 -18.43 16.69
C LYS A 403 -10.22 -19.24 17.63
N LEU A 404 -10.26 -18.91 18.91
CA LEU A 404 -9.65 -19.65 20.00
C LEU A 404 -10.75 -20.22 20.93
N PRO A 405 -10.52 -21.34 21.63
CA PRO A 405 -11.45 -21.85 22.64
C PRO A 405 -11.34 -21.08 23.98
N TRP A 406 -10.62 -19.96 23.99
CA TRP A 406 -10.36 -19.10 25.13
C TRP A 406 -10.24 -17.65 24.64
N LYS A 407 -10.37 -16.69 25.55
CA LYS A 407 -10.26 -15.27 25.21
C LYS A 407 -8.85 -14.76 25.45
N TRP A 408 -8.37 -13.86 24.60
CA TRP A 408 -7.04 -13.27 24.69
C TRP A 408 -7.07 -11.85 25.27
N ASP A 409 -5.94 -11.40 25.84
CA ASP A 409 -5.74 -10.03 26.34
C ASP A 409 -4.93 -9.18 25.35
N ALA A 410 -3.93 -9.78 24.70
CA ALA A 410 -3.11 -9.10 23.70
C ALA A 410 -2.65 -10.04 22.58
N ILE A 411 -2.42 -9.47 21.40
CA ILE A 411 -1.77 -10.17 20.29
C ILE A 411 -0.54 -9.37 19.91
N VAL A 412 0.62 -10.01 19.86
CA VAL A 412 1.81 -9.44 19.22
C VAL A 412 1.90 -9.99 17.81
N GLY A 413 1.88 -9.11 16.81
CA GLY A 413 2.02 -9.48 15.42
C GLY A 413 3.35 -9.07 14.81
N VAL A 414 3.86 -9.92 13.92
CA VAL A 414 5.03 -9.68 13.07
C VAL A 414 4.60 -9.91 11.63
N ASN A 415 4.74 -8.87 10.80
CA ASN A 415 4.25 -8.87 9.43
C ASN A 415 5.40 -8.54 8.47
N LEU A 416 5.91 -9.55 7.76
CA LEU A 416 7.01 -9.35 6.81
C LEU A 416 6.57 -8.95 5.40
N GLY A 417 5.26 -8.93 5.09
CA GLY A 417 4.75 -8.56 3.77
C GLY A 417 4.25 -7.12 3.65
N LYS A 418 4.15 -6.36 4.75
CA LYS A 418 3.84 -4.91 4.76
C LYS A 418 5.09 -4.09 5.03
N TYR A 419 5.18 -2.84 4.53
CA TYR A 419 6.24 -1.84 4.81
C TYR A 419 6.47 -1.51 6.30
N GLU A 420 5.89 -2.29 7.21
CA GLU A 420 6.07 -2.19 8.65
C GLU A 420 7.48 -2.65 9.01
N THR A 421 8.26 -1.74 9.58
CA THR A 421 9.64 -1.96 10.01
C THR A 421 9.74 -2.43 11.47
N GLN A 422 8.61 -2.72 12.11
CA GLN A 422 8.49 -3.00 13.54
C GLN A 422 7.30 -3.93 13.83
N PRO A 423 7.30 -4.69 14.93
CA PRO A 423 6.14 -5.46 15.35
C PRO A 423 4.98 -4.53 15.75
N PHE A 424 3.79 -5.09 15.93
CA PHE A 424 2.63 -4.36 16.46
C PHE A 424 1.91 -5.17 17.53
N VAL A 425 1.10 -4.47 18.32
CA VAL A 425 0.25 -5.07 19.34
C VAL A 425 -1.22 -4.76 19.04
N PHE A 426 -2.06 -5.78 19.08
CA PHE A 426 -3.51 -5.61 19.25
C PHE A 426 -3.87 -5.71 20.73
N ASP A 427 -4.79 -4.85 21.12
CA ASP A 427 -5.48 -4.86 22.41
C ASP A 427 -7.00 -4.74 22.19
N HIS A 428 -7.75 -4.42 23.24
CA HIS A 428 -9.20 -4.29 23.22
C HIS A 428 -9.73 -3.22 22.25
N SER A 429 -8.86 -2.36 21.69
CA SER A 429 -9.25 -1.33 20.73
C SER A 429 -9.32 -1.82 19.28
N TRP A 430 -8.93 -3.08 19.00
CA TRP A 430 -8.84 -3.67 17.66
C TRP A 430 -7.92 -2.92 16.67
N ASN A 431 -7.24 -1.87 17.11
CA ASN A 431 -6.33 -1.10 16.27
C ASN A 431 -4.89 -1.57 16.51
N PRO A 432 -4.16 -2.01 15.48
CA PRO A 432 -2.78 -2.41 15.64
C PRO A 432 -1.94 -1.19 16.01
N LYS A 433 -1.14 -1.31 17.07
CA LYS A 433 -0.21 -0.28 17.51
C LYS A 433 1.21 -0.71 17.16
N PRO A 434 1.84 -0.10 16.14
CA PRO A 434 3.24 -0.39 15.81
C PRO A 434 4.14 0.00 16.98
N VAL A 435 4.92 -0.95 17.50
CA VAL A 435 5.77 -0.78 18.68
C VAL A 435 7.05 -1.59 18.55
N GLY A 436 8.12 -1.16 19.20
CA GLY A 436 9.31 -2.00 19.33
C GLY A 436 10.23 -2.00 18.12
N GLN A 437 10.97 -3.10 17.93
CA GLN A 437 12.01 -3.25 16.90
C GLN A 437 11.96 -4.65 16.30
N LEU A 438 12.33 -4.76 15.02
CA LEU A 438 12.42 -6.02 14.29
C LEU A 438 13.83 -6.22 13.73
N ALA A 439 14.36 -7.43 13.83
CA ALA A 439 15.62 -7.86 13.23
C ALA A 439 15.39 -9.15 12.43
N ILE A 440 15.99 -9.23 11.24
CA ILE A 440 15.78 -10.35 10.32
C ILE A 440 17.12 -10.85 9.81
N ASN A 441 17.35 -12.15 9.91
CA ASN A 441 18.47 -12.83 9.27
C ASN A 441 17.97 -13.89 8.28
N LYS A 442 17.88 -13.49 7.01
CA LYS A 442 17.39 -14.34 5.93
C LYS A 442 18.25 -15.57 5.67
N SER A 443 19.58 -15.46 5.81
CA SER A 443 20.48 -16.60 5.55
C SER A 443 20.35 -17.70 6.61
N GLN A 444 19.82 -17.36 7.79
CA GLN A 444 19.54 -18.30 8.87
C GLN A 444 18.05 -18.62 9.02
N GLY A 445 17.16 -17.98 8.24
CA GLY A 445 15.71 -18.11 8.38
C GLY A 445 15.18 -17.59 9.72
N VAL A 446 15.78 -16.54 10.29
CA VAL A 446 15.44 -16.06 11.64
C VAL A 446 14.78 -14.69 11.61
N ILE A 447 13.71 -14.54 12.39
CA ILE A 447 13.03 -13.28 12.67
C ILE A 447 13.07 -13.06 14.18
N GLU A 448 13.37 -11.84 14.62
CA GLU A 448 13.34 -11.45 16.03
C GLU A 448 12.59 -10.13 16.21
N ALA A 449 11.60 -10.12 17.09
CA ALA A 449 10.83 -8.96 17.49
C ALA A 449 11.12 -8.61 18.95
N LYS A 450 11.36 -7.33 19.22
CA LYS A 450 11.55 -6.76 20.56
C LYS A 450 10.41 -5.80 20.85
N VAL A 451 9.53 -6.15 21.79
CA VAL A 451 8.31 -5.41 22.14
C VAL A 451 8.43 -4.85 23.56
N PRO A 452 8.19 -3.55 23.81
CA PRO A 452 8.19 -3.01 25.16
C PRO A 452 7.02 -3.59 25.97
N LEU A 453 7.26 -4.05 27.20
CA LEU A 453 6.21 -4.56 28.08
C LEU A 453 5.17 -3.49 28.45
N SER A 454 5.54 -2.20 28.37
CA SER A 454 4.57 -1.11 28.54
C SER A 454 3.48 -1.08 27.46
N ALA A 455 3.68 -1.74 26.32
CA ALA A 455 2.67 -1.94 25.29
C ALA A 455 1.80 -3.19 25.53
N LEU A 456 2.14 -4.01 26.53
CA LEU A 456 1.41 -5.21 26.94
C LEU A 456 0.93 -5.06 28.40
N PRO A 457 -0.01 -4.13 28.67
CA PRO A 457 -0.49 -3.90 30.03
C PRO A 457 -1.12 -5.19 30.58
N GLY A 458 -0.63 -5.64 31.73
CA GLY A 458 -1.06 -6.90 32.35
C GLY A 458 -0.07 -8.06 32.20
N PHE A 459 0.98 -7.93 31.38
CA PHE A 459 2.01 -8.97 31.26
C PHE A 459 2.62 -9.29 32.64
N PRO A 460 2.53 -10.54 33.12
CA PRO A 460 2.85 -10.86 34.50
C PRO A 460 4.37 -10.98 34.72
N SER A 461 4.88 -10.21 35.68
CA SER A 461 6.25 -10.44 36.21
C SER A 461 6.32 -11.72 37.04
N ASN A 462 5.22 -12.13 37.69
CA ASN A 462 5.09 -13.42 38.35
C ASN A 462 3.69 -13.95 38.05
N GLY A 463 3.60 -15.15 37.47
CA GLY A 463 2.31 -15.72 37.12
C GLY A 463 2.38 -16.69 35.96
N LYS A 464 1.29 -16.78 35.20
CA LYS A 464 1.15 -17.63 34.04
C LYS A 464 0.69 -16.79 32.85
N ILE A 465 1.11 -17.21 31.67
CA ILE A 465 0.67 -16.65 30.39
C ILE A 465 0.22 -17.84 29.55
N LYS A 466 -1.04 -17.87 29.16
CA LYS A 466 -1.50 -18.80 28.12
C LYS A 466 -1.26 -18.16 26.76
N TYR A 467 -0.69 -18.91 25.83
CA TYR A 467 -0.38 -18.38 24.51
C TYR A 467 -0.47 -19.43 23.42
N THR A 468 -0.69 -18.95 22.20
CA THR A 468 -0.53 -19.74 20.98
C THR A 468 0.20 -18.89 19.93
N ILE A 469 0.87 -19.56 19.00
CA ILE A 469 1.62 -18.92 17.92
C ILE A 469 1.04 -19.43 16.62
N VAL A 470 0.35 -18.54 15.92
CA VAL A 470 -0.36 -18.86 14.68
C VAL A 470 0.36 -18.16 13.54
N VAL A 471 0.61 -18.91 12.47
CA VAL A 471 1.29 -18.43 11.28
C VAL A 471 0.29 -18.40 10.13
N PHE A 472 0.25 -17.26 9.47
CA PHE A 472 -0.55 -17.02 8.30
C PHE A 472 0.36 -16.69 7.13
N ALA A 473 -0.09 -16.98 5.91
CA ALA A 473 0.46 -16.40 4.71
C ALA A 473 0.08 -14.90 4.66
N ASN A 474 0.99 -14.06 4.18
CA ASN A 474 0.71 -12.64 4.07
C ASN A 474 0.15 -12.28 2.70
N SER A 475 -0.80 -11.34 2.69
CA SER A 475 -1.26 -10.64 1.49
C SER A 475 -1.13 -9.13 1.67
N PHE A 476 -0.04 -8.55 1.15
CA PHE A 476 0.20 -7.09 1.13
C PHE A 476 -0.04 -6.38 2.47
N GLY A 477 0.26 -7.06 3.58
CA GLY A 477 0.10 -6.58 4.93
C GLY A 477 -1.16 -6.96 5.68
N GLY A 478 -2.04 -7.75 5.07
CA GLY A 478 -3.08 -8.55 5.73
C GLY A 478 -2.74 -10.05 5.71
N ILE A 479 -3.71 -10.86 6.12
CA ILE A 479 -3.67 -12.32 6.00
C ILE A 479 -4.15 -12.70 4.59
N TRP A 480 -3.55 -13.74 4.01
CA TRP A 480 -3.96 -14.27 2.72
C TRP A 480 -5.02 -15.36 2.91
N ASP A 481 -6.26 -15.06 2.54
CA ASP A 481 -7.36 -16.02 2.45
C ASP A 481 -7.52 -16.54 1.00
N PRO A 482 -7.21 -17.82 0.69
CA PRO A 482 -7.34 -18.35 -0.66
C PRO A 482 -8.79 -18.39 -1.19
N GLY A 483 -9.80 -18.46 -0.32
CA GLY A 483 -11.22 -18.44 -0.65
C GLY A 483 -11.68 -17.08 -1.18
N GLU A 484 -11.46 -16.02 -0.40
CA GLU A 484 -11.76 -14.64 -0.84
C GLU A 484 -10.92 -14.21 -2.05
N ASN A 485 -9.69 -14.73 -2.14
CA ASN A 485 -8.78 -14.40 -3.24
C ASN A 485 -9.02 -15.22 -4.52
N LYS A 486 -10.02 -16.11 -4.54
CA LYS A 486 -10.35 -16.99 -5.69
C LYS A 486 -9.14 -17.72 -6.25
N ALA A 487 -8.30 -18.22 -5.35
CA ALA A 487 -7.07 -18.89 -5.69
C ALA A 487 -7.33 -20.07 -6.65
N VAL A 488 -6.42 -20.36 -7.59
CA VAL A 488 -6.59 -21.49 -8.52
C VAL A 488 -5.65 -22.61 -8.11
N ASP A 489 -6.21 -23.74 -7.70
CA ASP A 489 -5.42 -24.92 -7.35
C ASP A 489 -4.61 -25.36 -8.58
N PRO A 490 -3.26 -25.33 -8.53
CA PRO A 490 -2.43 -25.63 -9.69
C PRO A 490 -2.48 -27.10 -10.11
N SER A 491 -2.95 -28.00 -9.22
CA SER A 491 -3.04 -29.43 -9.48
C SER A 491 -4.35 -29.85 -10.16
N THR A 492 -5.45 -29.17 -9.84
CA THR A 492 -6.78 -29.48 -10.36
C THR A 492 -7.29 -28.42 -11.34
N GLY A 493 -6.70 -27.23 -11.36
CA GLY A 493 -7.17 -26.05 -12.09
C GLY A 493 -8.45 -25.45 -11.51
N LYS A 494 -8.92 -25.92 -10.35
CA LYS A 494 -10.16 -25.45 -9.73
C LYS A 494 -9.94 -24.10 -9.04
N THR A 495 -10.85 -23.16 -9.28
CA THR A 495 -10.97 -21.94 -8.50
C THR A 495 -11.54 -22.25 -7.11
N ILE A 496 -10.79 -21.92 -6.07
CA ILE A 496 -11.19 -21.93 -4.66
C ILE A 496 -12.17 -20.78 -4.45
N THR A 497 -13.20 -20.99 -3.64
CA THR A 497 -14.22 -20.00 -3.29
C THR A 497 -14.46 -19.99 -1.79
N ASN A 498 -15.17 -19.02 -1.22
CA ASN A 498 -15.50 -19.04 0.22
C ASN A 498 -16.36 -20.25 0.64
N ASN A 499 -16.98 -20.95 -0.32
CA ASN A 499 -17.68 -22.21 -0.08
C ASN A 499 -16.75 -23.44 -0.08
N ASP A 500 -15.51 -23.22 -0.48
CA ASP A 500 -14.44 -24.20 -0.45
C ASP A 500 -13.64 -24.01 0.85
N TYR A 501 -14.11 -24.57 1.97
CA TYR A 501 -13.61 -24.40 3.36
C TYR A 501 -12.09 -24.15 3.53
N ALA A 502 -11.60 -22.95 3.28
CA ALA A 502 -10.19 -22.62 3.49
C ALA A 502 -9.98 -22.14 4.92
N SER A 503 -9.00 -22.71 5.62
CA SER A 503 -8.45 -22.08 6.82
C SER A 503 -7.31 -21.16 6.38
N ASP A 504 -7.27 -19.96 6.96
CA ASP A 504 -6.21 -18.99 6.75
C ASP A 504 -4.94 -19.32 7.54
N VAL A 505 -5.02 -20.29 8.45
CA VAL A 505 -3.88 -20.76 9.26
C VAL A 505 -3.01 -21.72 8.44
N TYR A 506 -1.74 -21.34 8.26
CA TYR A 506 -0.74 -22.11 7.53
C TYR A 506 0.14 -22.94 8.44
N ASP A 507 0.36 -22.50 9.68
CA ASP A 507 1.15 -23.25 10.65
C ASP A 507 0.82 -22.84 12.10
N ILE A 508 1.05 -23.73 13.06
CA ILE A 508 0.86 -23.48 14.50
C ILE A 508 2.05 -24.06 15.26
N ALA A 509 2.88 -23.18 15.82
CA ALA A 509 4.12 -23.60 16.44
C ALA A 509 3.91 -24.52 17.65
N GLY A 510 4.66 -25.62 17.70
CA GLY A 510 4.65 -26.62 18.77
C GLY A 510 3.65 -27.75 18.56
N GLN A 511 3.12 -27.92 17.35
CA GLN A 511 2.11 -28.92 17.01
C GLN A 511 2.41 -29.58 15.66
N ALA A 512 2.48 -30.92 15.66
CA ALA A 512 2.36 -31.68 14.42
C ALA A 512 0.92 -31.57 13.86
N PRO A 513 0.73 -31.57 12.54
CA PRO A 513 -0.53 -31.20 11.92
C PRO A 513 -1.56 -32.29 12.24
N THR A 514 -2.70 -31.90 12.82
CA THR A 514 -3.83 -32.81 13.02
C THR A 514 -5.00 -32.38 12.17
N SER A 515 -5.67 -33.35 11.54
CA SER A 515 -6.81 -33.09 10.66
C SER A 515 -8.05 -32.55 11.41
N ALA A 516 -8.01 -32.38 12.73
CA ALA A 516 -9.18 -32.04 13.54
C ALA A 516 -9.26 -30.56 13.97
N GLU A 517 -8.20 -29.77 13.76
CA GLU A 517 -8.14 -28.35 14.17
C GLU A 517 -8.27 -27.38 12.99
N VAL A 518 -8.08 -27.87 11.76
CA VAL A 518 -8.05 -27.05 10.54
C VAL A 518 -9.09 -27.49 9.48
N TYR A 519 -9.74 -28.66 9.64
CA TYR A 519 -10.62 -29.24 8.62
C TYR A 519 -12.11 -29.38 9.04
N GLY A 520 -12.56 -28.61 10.03
CA GLY A 520 -13.97 -28.59 10.48
C GLY A 520 -14.63 -27.25 10.20
N ASN A 521 -15.97 -27.18 10.25
CA ASN A 521 -16.78 -25.94 10.10
C ASN A 521 -16.49 -24.83 11.15
N GLN A 522 -15.36 -24.88 11.85
CA GLN A 522 -14.96 -23.96 12.89
C GLN A 522 -13.44 -23.85 12.87
N ASP A 523 -12.92 -22.72 12.37
CA ASP A 523 -11.51 -22.33 12.33
C ASP A 523 -10.98 -22.06 13.76
N THR A 524 -11.01 -23.10 14.60
CA THR A 524 -10.69 -23.00 16.01
C THR A 524 -9.32 -23.60 16.29
N VAL A 525 -8.33 -22.74 16.53
CA VAL A 525 -6.99 -23.13 16.99
C VAL A 525 -7.07 -23.56 18.46
N LYS A 526 -6.90 -24.85 18.73
CA LYS A 526 -7.00 -25.40 20.09
C LYS A 526 -5.65 -25.54 20.77
N THR A 527 -4.57 -25.66 20.00
CA THR A 527 -3.21 -25.67 20.54
C THR A 527 -2.92 -24.37 21.28
N ALA A 528 -2.58 -24.53 22.55
CA ALA A 528 -2.14 -23.47 23.42
C ALA A 528 -1.17 -24.03 24.47
N PHE A 529 -0.29 -23.16 24.94
CA PHE A 529 0.70 -23.47 25.97
C PHE A 529 0.52 -22.50 27.13
N VAL A 530 0.89 -22.92 28.33
CA VAL A 530 0.98 -22.08 29.52
C VAL A 530 2.45 -21.94 29.90
N ALA A 531 2.95 -20.72 29.77
CA ALA A 531 4.25 -20.31 30.27
C ALA A 531 4.11 -19.78 31.70
N SER A 532 4.98 -20.21 32.61
CA SER A 532 5.09 -19.65 33.96
C SER A 532 6.23 -18.62 34.03
N THR A 533 5.97 -17.45 34.63
CA THR A 533 6.96 -16.40 34.83
C THR A 533 7.29 -16.18 36.31
N SER A 534 8.55 -15.88 36.60
CA SER A 534 9.05 -15.49 37.92
C SER A 534 10.09 -14.37 37.77
N GLY A 535 9.86 -13.22 38.39
CA GLY A 535 10.69 -12.03 38.18
C GLY A 535 10.78 -11.55 36.72
N GLY A 536 9.77 -11.84 35.91
CA GLY A 536 9.71 -11.54 34.47
C GLY A 536 10.39 -12.61 33.59
N LEU A 537 11.05 -13.59 34.17
CA LEU A 537 11.75 -14.67 33.45
C LEU A 537 10.83 -15.88 33.27
N PHE A 538 10.93 -16.56 32.13
CA PHE A 538 10.20 -17.82 31.92
C PHE A 538 10.86 -18.94 32.72
N VAL A 539 10.08 -19.68 33.51
CA VAL A 539 10.57 -20.75 34.40
C VAL A 539 9.89 -22.09 34.19
N GLY A 540 8.80 -22.13 33.41
CA GLY A 540 8.17 -23.37 32.97
C GLY A 540 7.30 -23.15 31.74
N VAL A 541 7.09 -24.21 30.95
CA VAL A 541 6.13 -24.26 29.85
C VAL A 541 5.41 -25.61 29.93
N SER A 542 4.10 -25.62 29.79
CA SER A 542 3.28 -26.82 29.66
C SER A 542 2.20 -26.63 28.59
N PRO A 543 1.58 -27.70 28.07
CA PRO A 543 0.35 -27.59 27.28
C PRO A 543 -0.77 -27.03 28.14
N ALA A 544 -1.72 -26.30 27.53
CA ALA A 544 -2.85 -25.66 28.21
C ALA A 544 -4.09 -26.55 28.29
#